data_AF-A0A397GEA6-F1
#
_entry.id   AF-A0A397GEA6-F1
#
_cell.length_a   1.000
_cell.length_b   1.000
_cell.length_c   1.000
_cell.angle_alpha   90.00
_cell.angle_beta   90.00
_cell.angle_gamma   90.00
#
_symmetry.space_group_name_H-M   'P 1'
#
loop_
_entity.id
_entity.type
_entity.pdbx_description
1 polymer ?
#
loop_
_entity_poly.entity_id
_entity_poly.type
_entity_poly.pdbx_seq_one_letter_code
_entity_poly.pdbx_strand_id
1 'polypeptide(L)'
;MRLPCHVNTCLQSKISLDLENHTKETQWNHSKSVILPARSILIQELPVLSKVHFSTIISDEHAAEISSWIDHRTTTYSSTNHPYEFQLILR
;
A
#
# COMPACT_ATOMS: atom_id res chain seq x y z
N MET A 1 14.60 9.85 43.80
CA MET A 1 15.12 8.47 43.89
C MET A 1 16.00 8.22 42.67
N ARG A 2 17.32 8.04 42.85
CA ARG A 2 18.25 7.70 41.75
C ARG A 2 18.10 6.20 41.46
N LEU A 3 17.74 5.84 40.23
CA LEU A 3 17.78 4.44 39.80
C LEU A 3 19.22 3.92 39.93
N PRO A 4 19.44 2.72 40.47
CA PRO A 4 20.78 2.15 40.60
C PRO A 4 21.45 2.04 39.23
N CYS A 5 22.73 2.43 39.14
CA CYS A 5 23.49 2.47 37.87
C CYS A 5 23.45 1.15 37.09
N HIS A 6 23.26 0.02 37.81
CA HIS A 6 23.12 -1.31 37.25
C HIS A 6 21.82 -1.52 36.43
N VAL A 7 20.74 -0.83 36.77
CA VAL A 7 19.47 -0.90 36.03
C VAL A 7 19.60 -0.14 34.72
N ASN A 8 20.31 1.00 34.72
CA ASN A 8 20.56 1.76 33.50
C ASN A 8 21.43 0.96 32.53
N THR A 9 22.49 0.30 33.00
CA THR A 9 23.32 -0.56 32.12
C THR A 9 22.56 -1.75 31.55
N CYS A 10 21.66 -2.36 32.33
CA CYS A 10 20.78 -3.43 31.86
C CYS A 10 19.79 -2.93 30.78
N LEU A 11 19.16 -1.77 31.01
CA LEU A 11 18.26 -1.14 30.04
C LEU A 11 18.98 -0.76 28.74
N GLN A 12 20.18 -0.17 28.83
CA GLN A 12 21.00 0.15 27.66
C GLN A 12 21.37 -1.11 26.87
N SER A 13 21.73 -2.21 27.56
CA SER A 13 22.03 -3.48 26.89
C SER A 13 20.79 -4.09 26.21
N LYS A 14 19.60 -3.94 26.80
CA LYS A 14 18.34 -4.44 26.24
C LYS A 14 17.93 -3.65 24.99
N ILE A 15 18.03 -2.32 25.04
CA ILE A 15 17.76 -1.44 23.90
C ILE A 15 18.70 -1.76 22.73
N SER A 16 19.99 -1.99 23.02
CA SER A 16 20.96 -2.36 21.98
C SER A 16 20.59 -3.69 21.32
N LEU A 17 20.18 -4.69 22.11
CA LEU A 17 19.78 -6.00 21.60
C LEU A 17 18.50 -5.94 20.77
N ASP A 18 17.49 -5.17 21.22
CA ASP A 18 16.22 -4.99 20.53
C ASP A 18 16.40 -4.26 19.20
N LEU A 19 17.30 -3.27 19.14
CA LEU A 19 17.67 -2.57 17.91
C LEU A 19 18.42 -3.49 16.93
N GLU A 20 19.30 -4.35 17.43
CA GLU A 20 20.02 -5.33 16.61
C GLU A 20 19.11 -6.43 16.06
N ASN A 21 18.05 -6.80 16.79
CA ASN A 21 17.05 -7.75 16.33
C ASN A 21 16.11 -7.12 15.29
N HIS A 22 15.66 -5.87 15.49
CA HIS A 22 14.84 -5.15 14.52
C HIS A 22 15.56 -4.89 13.18
N THR A 23 16.88 -4.65 13.21
CA THR A 23 17.68 -4.48 11.99
C THR A 23 17.87 -5.78 11.21
N LYS A 24 17.78 -6.95 11.86
CA LYS A 24 17.78 -8.28 11.22
C LYS A 24 16.42 -8.62 10.60
N GLU A 25 15.32 -8.24 11.25
CA GLU A 25 13.93 -8.42 10.75
C GLU A 25 13.64 -7.55 9.52
N THR A 26 14.26 -6.38 9.42
CA THR A 26 14.14 -5.47 8.28
C THR A 26 15.23 -5.65 7.23
N GLN A 27 15.93 -6.79 7.25
CA GLN A 27 16.61 -7.28 6.05
C GLN A 27 15.53 -7.58 5.02
N TRP A 28 15.05 -6.53 4.34
CA TRP A 28 14.45 -6.61 3.04
C TRP A 28 15.52 -7.29 2.21
N ASN A 29 15.39 -8.60 2.09
CA ASN A 29 16.04 -9.37 1.06
C ASN A 29 15.81 -8.55 -0.19
N HIS A 30 16.88 -7.92 -0.68
CA HIS A 30 16.94 -7.30 -1.98
C HIS A 30 16.71 -8.47 -2.95
N SER A 31 15.45 -8.84 -3.07
CA SER A 31 14.95 -9.89 -3.94
C SER A 31 15.28 -9.30 -5.29
N LYS A 32 16.35 -9.82 -5.88
CA LYS A 32 16.83 -9.35 -7.17
C LYS A 32 15.63 -9.39 -8.10
N SER A 33 15.08 -8.23 -8.43
CA SER A 33 13.99 -8.15 -9.38
C SER A 33 14.49 -8.76 -10.67
N VAL A 34 13.85 -9.84 -11.12
CA VAL A 34 14.09 -10.36 -12.46
C VAL A 34 13.66 -9.27 -13.40
N ILE A 35 14.62 -8.72 -14.16
CA ILE A 35 14.33 -7.78 -15.23
C ILE A 35 13.54 -8.56 -16.26
N LEU A 36 12.22 -8.36 -16.27
CA LEU A 36 11.38 -8.95 -17.30
C LEU A 36 11.75 -8.28 -18.63
N PRO A 37 11.86 -9.05 -19.72
CA PRO A 37 12.05 -8.48 -21.04
C PRO A 37 10.90 -7.52 -21.36
N ALA A 38 11.16 -6.56 -22.24
CA ALA A 38 10.13 -5.63 -22.70
C ALA A 38 8.90 -6.43 -23.16
N ARG A 39 7.78 -6.26 -22.46
CA ARG A 39 6.51 -6.87 -22.87
C ARG A 39 6.12 -6.19 -24.17
N SER A 40 6.10 -6.94 -25.27
CA SER A 40 5.50 -6.47 -26.52
C SER A 40 4.02 -6.27 -26.24
N ILE A 41 3.58 -5.01 -26.23
CA ILE A 41 2.15 -4.69 -26.21
C ILE A 41 1.64 -5.14 -27.58
N LEU A 42 0.92 -6.25 -27.61
CA LEU A 42 0.13 -6.58 -28.78
C LEU A 42 -0.91 -5.46 -28.89
N ILE A 43 -0.68 -4.53 -29.80
CA ILE A 43 -1.70 -3.60 -30.24
C ILE A 43 -2.71 -4.46 -30.98
N GLN A 44 -3.58 -5.12 -30.22
CA GLN A 44 -4.84 -5.57 -30.77
C GLN A 44 -5.54 -4.28 -31.14
N GLU A 45 -5.77 -4.04 -32.44
CA GLU A 45 -6.77 -3.09 -32.90
C GLU A 45 -8.07 -3.55 -32.24
N LEU A 46 -8.30 -3.05 -31.02
CA LEU A 46 -9.56 -3.19 -30.35
C LEU A 46 -10.56 -2.65 -31.36
N PRO A 47 -11.66 -3.37 -31.64
CA PRO A 47 -12.72 -2.80 -32.44
C PRO A 47 -12.97 -1.41 -31.88
N VAL A 48 -13.04 -0.40 -32.76
CA VAL A 48 -13.44 0.95 -32.37
C VAL A 48 -14.84 0.81 -31.83
N LEU A 49 -14.95 0.45 -30.55
CA LEU A 49 -16.17 0.27 -29.82
C LEU A 49 -16.61 1.71 -29.60
N SER A 50 -17.40 2.17 -30.57
CA SER A 50 -18.09 3.45 -30.62
C SER A 50 -18.22 4.04 -29.22
N LYS A 51 -17.30 4.95 -28.85
CA LYS A 51 -17.30 5.77 -27.63
C LYS A 51 -18.21 5.20 -26.55
N VAL A 52 -17.85 4.09 -25.92
CA VAL A 52 -18.55 3.72 -24.69
C VAL A 52 -18.19 4.82 -23.72
N HIS A 53 -19.17 5.68 -23.44
CA HIS A 53 -19.00 6.78 -22.51
C HIS A 53 -18.63 6.15 -21.17
N PHE A 54 -17.36 6.27 -20.77
CA PHE A 54 -16.88 5.83 -19.46
C PHE A 54 -17.50 6.62 -18.29
N SER A 55 -18.36 7.58 -18.61
CA SER A 55 -19.18 8.30 -17.67
C SER A 55 -20.11 7.30 -16.96
N THR A 56 -19.86 7.10 -15.66
CA THR A 56 -20.59 6.22 -14.71
C THR A 56 -20.01 4.82 -14.45
N ILE A 57 -18.78 4.48 -14.87
CA ILE A 57 -18.19 3.18 -14.44
C ILE A 57 -17.86 3.16 -12.94
N ILE A 58 -17.33 4.25 -12.40
CA ILE A 58 -17.04 4.40 -10.97
C ILE A 58 -18.08 5.35 -10.38
N SER A 59 -18.94 4.82 -9.51
CA SER A 59 -19.85 5.59 -8.67
C SER A 59 -19.18 5.88 -7.32
N ASP A 60 -19.78 6.79 -6.54
CA ASP A 60 -19.33 7.10 -5.18
C ASP A 60 -19.39 5.87 -4.25
N GLU A 61 -20.28 4.91 -4.53
CA GLU A 61 -20.33 3.63 -3.82
C GLU A 61 -19.10 2.78 -4.11
N HIS A 62 -18.71 2.66 -5.38
CA HIS A 62 -17.47 1.98 -5.76
C HIS A 62 -16.23 2.67 -5.15
N ALA A 63 -16.22 4.00 -5.10
CA ALA A 63 -15.16 4.77 -4.44
C ALA A 63 -15.07 4.45 -2.95
N ALA A 64 -16.21 4.34 -2.26
CA ALA A 64 -16.26 4.00 -0.84
C ALA A 64 -15.79 2.56 -0.54
N GLU A 65 -16.12 1.60 -1.40
CA GLU A 65 -15.63 0.21 -1.32
C GLU A 65 -14.12 0.14 -1.48
N ILE A 66 -13.58 0.73 -2.55
CA ILE A 66 -12.14 0.76 -2.80
C ILE A 66 -11.40 1.45 -1.64
N SER A 67 -11.95 2.56 -1.14
CA SER A 67 -11.40 3.26 0.02
C SER A 67 -11.36 2.38 1.28
N SER A 68 -12.41 1.59 1.51
CA SER A 68 -12.45 0.64 2.63
C SER A 68 -11.39 -0.45 2.51
N TRP A 69 -11.13 -0.93 1.30
CA TRP A 69 -10.08 -1.92 1.04
C TRP A 69 -8.68 -1.37 1.26
N ILE A 70 -8.42 -0.12 0.87
CA ILE A 70 -7.14 0.57 1.11
C ILE A 70 -6.89 0.70 2.61
N ASP A 71 -7.91 1.09 3.38
CA ASP A 71 -7.81 1.26 4.83
C ASP A 71 -7.97 -0.07 5.61
N HIS A 72 -8.13 -1.19 4.91
CA HIS A 72 -8.39 -2.51 5.49
C HIS A 72 -9.54 -2.52 6.52
N ARG A 73 -10.56 -1.68 6.31
CA ARG A 73 -11.72 -1.61 7.21
C ARG A 73 -12.62 -2.82 7.01
N THR A 74 -13.21 -3.30 8.11
CA THR A 74 -14.23 -4.34 8.07
C THR A 74 -15.59 -3.83 7.62
N THR A 75 -15.81 -2.51 7.73
CA THR A 75 -17.03 -1.82 7.31
C THR A 75 -16.71 -0.84 6.19
N THR A 76 -17.51 -0.87 5.13
CA THR A 76 -17.39 0.07 4.02
C THR A 76 -17.67 1.50 4.49
N TYR A 77 -17.00 2.46 3.85
CA TYR A 77 -17.36 3.88 4.02
C TYR A 77 -18.75 4.15 3.44
N SER A 78 -19.37 5.25 3.84
CA SER A 78 -20.54 5.76 3.11
C SER A 78 -20.08 6.31 1.76
N SER A 79 -20.93 6.24 0.74
CA SER A 79 -20.67 6.84 -0.58
C SER A 79 -20.32 8.33 -0.49
N THR A 80 -20.78 9.03 0.53
CA THR A 80 -20.51 10.46 0.74
C THR A 80 -19.35 10.76 1.71
N ASN A 81 -18.75 9.74 2.33
CA ASN A 81 -17.79 9.91 3.43
C ASN A 81 -16.56 9.02 3.25
N HIS A 82 -16.04 8.93 2.02
CA HIS A 82 -14.76 8.30 1.74
C HIS A 82 -13.66 9.38 1.61
N PRO A 83 -12.43 9.13 2.10
CA PRO A 83 -11.38 10.16 2.18
C PRO A 83 -10.63 10.40 0.86
N TYR A 84 -10.88 9.58 -0.17
CA TYR A 84 -10.11 9.59 -1.44
C TYR A 84 -10.95 10.02 -2.63
N GLU A 85 -10.35 10.78 -3.54
CA GLU A 85 -10.92 11.14 -4.84
C GLU A 85 -10.29 10.29 -5.95
N PHE A 86 -11.11 9.62 -6.76
CA PHE A 86 -10.64 8.74 -7.82
C PHE A 86 -10.72 9.40 -9.19
N GLN A 87 -9.62 9.34 -9.96
CA GLN A 87 -9.56 9.83 -11.34
C GLN A 87 -9.18 8.68 -12.28
N LEU A 88 -9.88 8.60 -13.41
CA LEU A 88 -9.58 7.61 -14.46
C LEU A 88 -8.36 8.06 -15.29
N ILE A 89 -7.35 7.19 -15.42
CA ILE A 89 -6.08 7.46 -16.15
C ILE A 89 -6.00 6.69 -17.47
N LEU A 90 -7.11 6.13 -17.96
CA LEU A 90 -7.12 5.42 -19.25
C LEU A 90 -6.80 6.41 -20.39
N ARG A 91 -5.78 6.09 -21.19
CA ARG A 91 -5.33 6.80 -22.39
C ARG A 91 -5.61 5.98 -23.63
#